data_AF-A0A3D2HY54-F1
#
_entry.id   AF-A0A3D2HY54-F1
#
_cell.length_a   1.000
_cell.length_b   1.000
_cell.length_c   1.000
_cell.angle_alpha   90.00
_cell.angle_beta   90.00
_cell.angle_gamma   90.00
#
_symmetry.space_group_name_H-M   'P 1'
#
loop_
_entity.id
_entity.type
_entity.pdbx_description
1 polymer ?
#
loop_
_entity_poly.entity_id
_entity_poly.type
_entity_poly.pdbx_seq_one_letter_code
_entity_poly.pdbx_strand_id
1 'polypeptide(L)'
;DTFFLRQHPKTLNLPFREDLGRPGRDNVIDGYINGNEEDVCAEGIWQNYFTRQPERLTEEDKKAFLAGFDGVALGSDAFFPFPDNIKRAKASGVRYIAQPGGSIRDDLVIDECNKDGIVMAFTGMRLFHH
;
A
#
# COMPACT_ATOMS: atom_id res chain seq x y z
N ASP A 1 0.11 -0.15 -0.05
CA ASP A 1 0.08 1.32 -0.24
C ASP A 1 1.34 1.84 -0.92
N THR A 2 2.56 1.54 -0.44
CA THR A 2 3.84 1.99 -1.07
C THR A 2 3.93 1.71 -2.57
N PHE A 3 3.50 0.52 -3.02
CA PHE A 3 3.45 0.17 -4.45
C PHE A 3 2.65 1.19 -5.28
N PHE A 4 1.51 1.64 -4.78
CA PHE A 4 0.71 2.68 -5.44
C PHE A 4 1.40 4.04 -5.34
N LEU A 5 1.91 4.41 -4.16
CA LEU A 5 2.60 5.70 -3.96
C LEU A 5 3.87 5.87 -4.81
N ARG A 6 4.50 4.77 -5.25
CA ARG A 6 5.57 4.81 -6.27
C ARG A 6 5.11 5.38 -7.62
N GLN A 7 3.82 5.31 -7.90
CA GLN A 7 3.18 5.84 -9.11
C GLN A 7 2.63 7.26 -8.91
N HIS A 8 2.77 7.85 -7.71
CA HIS A 8 2.33 9.21 -7.45
C HIS A 8 3.09 10.20 -8.36
N PRO A 9 2.44 11.23 -8.93
CA PRO A 9 3.11 12.20 -9.82
C PRO A 9 4.36 12.84 -9.20
N LYS A 10 4.33 13.19 -7.91
CA LYS A 10 5.52 13.71 -7.20
C LYS A 10 6.66 12.69 -7.12
N THR A 11 6.36 11.41 -6.97
CA THR A 11 7.37 10.33 -6.95
C THR A 11 7.94 10.08 -8.33
N LEU A 12 7.08 9.99 -9.36
CA LEU A 12 7.49 9.75 -10.74
C LEU A 12 8.35 10.89 -11.32
N ASN A 13 8.12 12.12 -10.86
CA ASN A 13 8.82 13.31 -11.32
C ASN A 13 9.95 13.77 -10.37
N LEU A 14 10.44 12.88 -9.50
CA LEU A 14 11.58 13.18 -8.64
C LEU A 14 12.80 13.58 -9.49
N PRO A 15 13.41 14.76 -9.23
CA PRO A 15 14.43 15.32 -10.11
C PRO A 15 15.82 14.75 -9.82
N PHE A 16 15.97 13.42 -9.97
CA PHE A 16 17.22 12.71 -9.70
C PHE A 16 18.41 13.27 -10.47
N ARG A 17 19.59 13.21 -9.83
CA ARG A 17 20.85 13.44 -10.53
C ARG A 17 21.13 12.33 -11.54
N GLU A 18 21.81 12.67 -12.62
CA GLU A 18 22.11 11.73 -13.71
C GLU A 18 23.12 10.64 -13.29
N ASP A 19 24.01 10.95 -12.35
CA ASP A 19 25.04 10.06 -11.81
C ASP A 19 24.48 9.03 -10.79
N LEU A 20 23.25 9.22 -10.30
CA LEU A 20 22.63 8.29 -9.36
C LEU A 20 22.12 7.03 -10.08
N GLY A 21 22.78 5.90 -9.82
CA GLY A 21 22.40 4.60 -10.35
C GLY A 21 21.03 4.10 -9.88
N ARG A 22 20.47 3.13 -10.60
CA ARG A 22 19.12 2.58 -10.35
C ARG A 22 18.89 2.09 -8.91
N PRO A 23 19.79 1.30 -8.28
CA PRO A 23 19.58 0.86 -6.90
C PRO A 23 19.51 2.03 -5.90
N GLY A 24 20.31 3.08 -6.13
CA GLY A 24 20.28 4.28 -5.30
C GLY A 24 18.96 5.04 -5.45
N ARG A 25 18.43 5.16 -6.67
CA ARG A 25 17.11 5.75 -6.93
C ARG A 25 16.01 4.98 -6.21
N ASP A 26 16.02 3.64 -6.28
CA ASP A 26 15.00 2.81 -5.62
C ASP A 26 14.98 3.03 -4.09
N ASN A 27 16.14 3.05 -3.44
CA ASN A 27 16.25 3.33 -2.01
C ASN A 27 15.75 4.74 -1.65
N VAL A 28 16.13 5.75 -2.45
CA VAL A 28 15.69 7.14 -2.24
C VAL A 28 14.19 7.29 -2.44
N ILE A 29 13.57 6.57 -3.39
CA ILE A 29 12.11 6.56 -3.56
C ILE A 29 11.42 5.97 -2.33
N ASP A 30 11.94 4.87 -1.79
CA ASP A 30 11.35 4.25 -0.61
C ASP A 30 11.52 5.14 0.63
N GLY A 31 12.66 5.83 0.77
CA GLY A 31 12.88 6.86 1.77
C GLY A 31 11.94 8.06 1.62
N TYR A 32 11.74 8.55 0.39
CA TYR A 32 10.84 9.65 0.06
C TYR A 32 9.38 9.34 0.42
N ILE A 33 8.91 8.11 0.18
CA ILE A 33 7.53 7.70 0.44
C ILE A 33 7.32 7.41 1.94
N ASN A 34 8.22 6.65 2.55
CA ASN A 34 8.03 6.13 3.89
C ASN A 34 8.44 7.14 4.96
N GLY A 35 9.48 7.96 4.72
CA GLY A 35 9.97 8.97 5.64
C GLY A 35 10.70 8.42 6.87
N ASN A 36 11.12 7.15 6.84
CA ASN A 36 11.57 6.43 8.04
C ASN A 36 13.09 6.42 8.27
N GLU A 37 13.91 6.59 7.23
CA GLU A 37 15.38 6.45 7.32
C GLU A 37 16.09 7.80 7.29
N GLU A 38 15.82 8.59 6.26
CA GLU A 38 16.41 9.91 6.04
C GLU A 38 15.39 10.79 5.33
N ASP A 39 15.25 12.05 5.76
CA ASP A 39 14.41 13.01 5.06
C ASP A 39 15.14 13.50 3.80
N VAL A 40 14.97 12.76 2.70
CA VAL A 40 15.62 13.05 1.42
C VAL A 40 15.20 14.40 0.81
N CYS A 41 14.17 15.06 1.37
CA CYS A 41 13.74 16.40 0.98
C CYS A 41 14.36 17.51 1.86
N ALA A 42 15.01 17.16 2.97
CA ALA A 42 15.58 18.13 3.89
C ALA A 42 16.79 18.86 3.31
N GLU A 43 16.98 20.09 3.76
CA GLU A 43 18.14 20.91 3.38
C GLU A 43 19.44 20.24 3.86
N GLY A 44 20.43 20.16 2.97
CA GLY A 44 21.71 19.49 3.22
C GLY A 44 21.70 18.00 2.89
N ILE A 45 20.53 17.41 2.64
CA ILE A 45 20.37 15.99 2.27
C ILE A 45 19.97 15.86 0.79
N TRP A 46 18.99 16.66 0.34
CA TRP A 46 18.42 16.52 -1.01
C TRP A 46 19.48 16.66 -2.12
N GLN A 47 20.53 17.45 -1.90
CA GLN A 47 21.64 17.69 -2.83
C GLN A 47 22.44 16.42 -3.18
N ASN A 48 22.39 15.41 -2.31
CA ASN A 48 23.06 14.12 -2.54
C ASN A 48 22.36 13.32 -3.64
N TYR A 49 21.06 13.56 -3.87
CA TYR A 49 20.23 12.69 -4.71
C TYR A 49 19.55 13.42 -5.87
N PHE A 50 19.24 14.71 -5.71
CA PHE A 50 18.41 15.47 -6.64
C PHE A 50 19.10 16.73 -7.20
N THR A 51 18.66 17.17 -8.38
CA THR A 51 19.13 18.39 -9.07
C THR A 51 18.47 19.66 -8.53
N ARG A 52 17.30 19.53 -7.89
CA ARG A 52 16.60 20.59 -7.14
C ARG A 52 15.84 19.96 -5.98
N GLN A 53 15.55 20.75 -4.94
CA GLN A 53 14.78 20.27 -3.80
C GLN A 53 13.40 19.78 -4.24
N PRO A 54 13.04 18.51 -4.00
CA PRO A 54 11.71 18.01 -4.32
C PRO A 54 10.67 18.48 -3.30
N GLU A 55 9.43 18.61 -3.74
CA GLU A 55 8.30 18.77 -2.82
C GLU A 55 8.11 17.49 -2.01
N ARG A 56 7.80 17.64 -0.72
CA ARG A 56 7.46 16.51 0.14
C ARG A 56 6.15 15.88 -0.31
N LEU A 57 6.07 14.56 -0.15
CA LEU A 57 4.83 13.81 -0.25
C LEU A 57 4.14 13.84 1.11
N THR A 58 3.16 14.72 1.29
CA THR A 58 2.47 14.88 2.58
C THR A 58 1.49 13.74 2.83
N GLU A 59 1.03 13.59 4.07
CA GLU A 59 0.02 12.57 4.40
C GLU A 59 -1.31 12.84 3.66
N GLU A 60 -1.65 14.10 3.40
CA GLU A 60 -2.80 14.47 2.58
C GLU A 60 -2.62 14.04 1.12
N ASP A 61 -1.43 14.25 0.53
CA ASP A 61 -1.12 13.78 -0.83
C ASP A 61 -1.29 12.26 -0.91
N LYS A 62 -0.69 11.53 0.06
CA LYS A 62 -0.76 10.06 0.12
C LYS A 62 -2.21 9.60 0.21
N LYS A 63 -2.99 10.19 1.12
CA LYS A 63 -4.39 9.83 1.33
C LYS A 63 -5.25 10.13 0.10
N ALA A 64 -5.09 11.30 -0.50
CA ALA A 64 -5.85 11.71 -1.68
C ALA A 64 -5.55 10.78 -2.87
N PHE A 65 -4.28 10.45 -3.08
CA PHE A 65 -3.88 9.57 -4.16
C PHE A 65 -4.34 8.12 -3.94
N LEU A 66 -4.16 7.58 -2.72
CA LEU A 66 -4.59 6.23 -2.39
C LEU A 66 -6.11 6.05 -2.47
N ALA A 67 -6.89 7.10 -2.17
CA ALA A 67 -8.35 7.07 -2.31
C ALA A 67 -8.84 6.89 -3.76
N GLY A 68 -7.99 7.13 -4.76
CA GLY A 68 -8.30 6.90 -6.17
C GLY A 68 -8.17 5.45 -6.63
N PHE A 69 -7.58 4.57 -5.81
CA PHE A 69 -7.42 3.15 -6.15
C PHE A 69 -8.61 2.33 -5.67
N ASP A 70 -9.16 1.54 -6.58
CA ASP A 70 -10.28 0.66 -6.32
C ASP A 70 -10.14 -0.64 -7.14
N GLY A 71 -10.90 -1.68 -6.78
CA GLY A 71 -10.93 -2.94 -7.49
C GLY A 71 -9.77 -3.89 -7.16
N VAL A 72 -9.08 -3.68 -6.03
CA VAL A 72 -7.99 -4.57 -5.59
C VAL A 72 -8.56 -5.92 -5.16
N ALA A 73 -7.85 -7.00 -5.50
CA ALA A 73 -8.14 -8.35 -5.05
C ALA A 73 -7.17 -8.77 -3.93
N LEU A 74 -7.69 -9.43 -2.89
CA LEU A 74 -6.93 -9.92 -1.75
C LEU A 74 -7.17 -11.43 -1.57
N GLY A 75 -6.09 -12.20 -1.49
CA GLY A 75 -6.12 -13.61 -1.11
C GLY A 75 -5.52 -13.80 0.28
N SER A 76 -6.15 -14.61 1.13
CA SER A 76 -5.60 -15.06 2.40
C SER A 76 -5.36 -16.57 2.39
N ASP A 77 -4.22 -16.99 2.93
CA ASP A 77 -3.79 -18.39 3.05
C ASP A 77 -4.52 -19.14 4.19
N ALA A 78 -5.06 -18.40 5.15
CA ALA A 78 -5.84 -18.86 6.28
C ALA A 78 -7.13 -18.05 6.44
N PHE A 79 -7.99 -18.45 7.37
CA PHE A 79 -9.23 -17.73 7.62
C PHE A 79 -8.99 -16.38 8.30
N PHE A 80 -9.90 -15.42 8.07
CA PHE A 80 -9.90 -14.17 8.83
C PHE A 80 -10.57 -14.37 10.21
N PRO A 81 -9.85 -14.11 11.32
CA PRO A 81 -10.42 -14.31 12.65
C PRO A 81 -11.39 -13.18 13.06
N PHE A 82 -11.28 -12.01 12.44
CA PHE A 82 -12.00 -10.79 12.83
C PHE A 82 -12.26 -9.85 11.64
N PRO A 83 -13.31 -8.99 11.71
CA PRO A 83 -13.67 -8.04 10.65
C PRO A 83 -12.68 -6.89 10.42
N ASP A 84 -11.78 -6.62 11.35
CA ASP A 84 -10.75 -5.57 11.23
C ASP A 84 -9.85 -5.76 9.99
N ASN A 85 -9.56 -7.01 9.63
CA ASN A 85 -8.86 -7.36 8.40
C ASN A 85 -9.59 -6.83 7.16
N ILE A 86 -10.92 -6.92 7.13
CA ILE A 86 -11.77 -6.45 6.03
C ILE A 86 -11.74 -4.92 5.96
N LYS A 87 -11.87 -4.24 7.10
CA LYS A 87 -11.76 -2.78 7.19
C LYS A 87 -10.41 -2.27 6.70
N ARG A 88 -9.32 -2.94 7.10
CA ARG A 88 -7.97 -2.59 6.65
C ARG A 88 -7.79 -2.82 5.15
N ALA A 89 -8.30 -3.94 4.63
CA ALA A 89 -8.27 -4.25 3.20
C ALA A 89 -9.05 -3.19 2.38
N LYS A 90 -10.23 -2.80 2.85
CA LYS A 90 -11.07 -1.77 2.25
C LYS A 90 -10.34 -0.43 2.12
N ALA A 91 -9.59 -0.05 3.15
CA ALA A 91 -8.79 1.19 3.14
C ALA A 91 -7.70 1.20 2.04
N SER A 92 -7.34 0.04 1.47
CA SER A 92 -6.44 -0.09 0.33
C SER A 92 -7.16 -0.39 -1.00
N GLY A 93 -8.47 -0.13 -1.09
CA GLY A 93 -9.24 -0.27 -2.34
C GLY A 93 -9.68 -1.69 -2.68
N VAL A 94 -9.69 -2.61 -1.69
CA VAL A 94 -10.09 -4.00 -1.92
C VAL A 94 -11.60 -4.11 -2.18
N ARG A 95 -11.95 -4.84 -3.25
CA ARG A 95 -13.33 -5.19 -3.64
C ARG A 95 -13.59 -6.68 -3.74
N TYR A 96 -12.54 -7.49 -3.80
CA TYR A 96 -12.64 -8.93 -3.98
C TYR A 96 -11.72 -9.63 -2.98
N ILE A 97 -12.26 -10.56 -2.19
CA ILE A 97 -11.53 -11.31 -1.18
C ILE A 97 -11.74 -12.81 -1.40
N ALA A 98 -10.65 -13.58 -1.37
CA ALA A 98 -10.68 -15.03 -1.33
C ALA A 98 -9.99 -15.54 -0.05
N GLN A 99 -10.67 -16.40 0.71
CA GLN A 99 -10.15 -16.97 1.95
C GLN A 99 -10.69 -18.40 2.18
N PRO A 100 -10.07 -19.25 3.01
CA PRO A 100 -10.46 -20.66 3.14
C PRO A 100 -11.82 -20.89 3.81
N GLY A 101 -12.23 -20.00 4.71
CA GLY A 101 -13.35 -20.20 5.64
C GLY A 101 -12.96 -21.08 6.85
N GLY A 102 -13.89 -21.26 7.78
CA GLY A 102 -13.73 -22.10 8.96
C GLY A 102 -13.43 -21.34 10.26
N SER A 103 -13.64 -20.02 10.26
CA SER A 103 -13.64 -19.23 11.50
C SER A 103 -14.97 -19.40 12.22
N ILE A 104 -14.94 -19.52 13.56
CA ILE A 104 -16.16 -19.43 14.38
C ILE A 104 -16.87 -18.06 14.18
N ARG A 105 -16.15 -17.07 13.65
CA ARG A 105 -16.62 -15.70 13.42
C ARG A 105 -16.81 -15.35 11.95
N ASP A 106 -16.92 -16.33 11.05
CA ASP A 106 -17.11 -16.07 9.61
C ASP A 106 -18.32 -15.17 9.35
N ASP A 107 -19.42 -15.33 10.10
CA ASP A 107 -20.62 -14.47 9.98
C ASP A 107 -20.29 -12.97 10.14
N LEU A 108 -19.46 -12.62 11.13
CA LEU A 108 -19.07 -11.23 11.38
C LEU A 108 -18.21 -10.67 10.23
N VAL A 109 -17.40 -11.52 9.63
CA VAL A 109 -16.50 -11.16 8.52
C VAL A 109 -17.31 -11.01 7.22
N ILE A 110 -18.26 -11.90 6.97
CA ILE A 110 -19.21 -11.84 5.84
C ILE A 110 -20.05 -10.56 5.94
N ASP A 111 -20.60 -10.27 7.12
CA ASP A 111 -21.41 -9.07 7.36
C ASP A 111 -20.61 -7.80 7.05
N GLU A 112 -19.34 -7.74 7.42
CA GLU A 112 -18.50 -6.59 7.12
C GLU A 112 -18.22 -6.45 5.62
N CYS A 113 -17.99 -7.56 4.91
CA CYS A 113 -17.86 -7.53 3.45
C CYS A 113 -19.14 -7.02 2.78
N ASN A 114 -20.30 -7.52 3.22
CA ASN A 114 -21.59 -7.12 2.67
C ASN A 114 -21.88 -5.63 2.89
N LYS A 115 -21.56 -5.08 4.08
CA LYS A 115 -21.70 -3.64 4.36
C LYS A 115 -20.90 -2.78 3.39
N ASP A 116 -19.68 -3.20 3.07
CA ASP A 116 -18.74 -2.44 2.23
C ASP A 116 -18.83 -2.77 0.73
N GLY A 117 -19.76 -3.65 0.33
CA GLY A 117 -19.93 -4.13 -1.04
C GLY A 117 -18.72 -4.88 -1.56
N ILE A 118 -18.04 -5.63 -0.70
CA ILE A 118 -16.88 -6.46 -1.02
C ILE A 118 -17.37 -7.87 -1.34
N VAL A 119 -16.96 -8.41 -2.49
CA VAL A 119 -17.23 -9.80 -2.84
C VAL A 119 -16.27 -10.70 -2.09
N MET A 120 -16.80 -11.67 -1.33
CA MET A 120 -16.02 -12.67 -0.62
C MET A 120 -16.29 -14.08 -1.17
N ALA A 121 -15.23 -14.81 -1.47
CA ALA A 121 -15.27 -16.20 -1.91
C ALA A 121 -14.57 -17.12 -0.91
N PHE A 122 -15.24 -18.21 -0.53
CA PHE A 122 -14.65 -19.27 0.29
C PHE A 122 -14.01 -20.34 -0.57
N THR A 123 -12.72 -20.62 -0.33
CA THR A 123 -11.95 -21.57 -1.14
C THR A 123 -11.95 -22.99 -0.55
N GLY A 124 -12.18 -23.14 0.76
CA GLY A 124 -12.05 -24.43 1.45
C GLY A 124 -10.62 -24.97 1.50
N MET A 125 -9.61 -24.20 1.10
CA MET A 125 -8.21 -24.64 0.98
C MET A 125 -7.28 -23.68 1.70
N ARG A 126 -6.52 -24.19 2.67
CA ARG A 126 -5.45 -23.44 3.36
C ARG A 126 -4.13 -23.60 2.60
N LEU A 127 -3.34 -22.52 2.53
CA LEU A 127 -2.11 -22.46 1.75
C LEU A 127 -0.87 -22.17 2.62
N PHE A 128 -0.75 -22.88 3.73
CA PHE A 128 0.43 -22.77 4.58
C PHE A 128 1.68 -23.29 3.87
N HIS A 129 2.78 -22.57 4.05
CA HIS A 129 4.11 -22.93 3.59
C HIS A 129 5.12 -22.58 4.68
N HIS A 130 6.06 -23.47 4.95
CA HIS A 130 7.04 -23.38 6.03
C HIS A 130 8.45 -23.49 5.49
#